data_AF-A0A2G8KUR4-F1
#
_entry.id   AF-A0A2G8KUR4-F1
#
_cell.length_a   1.000
_cell.length_b   1.000
_cell.length_c   1.000
_cell.angle_alpha   90.00
_cell.angle_beta   90.00
_cell.angle_gamma   90.00
#
_symmetry.space_group_name_H-M   'P 1'
#
loop_
_entity.id
_entity.type
_entity.pdbx_description
1 polymer ?
#
loop_
_entity_poly.entity_id
_entity_poly.type
_entity_poly.pdbx_seq_one_letter_code
_entity_poly.pdbx_strand_id
1 'polypeptide(L)'
;MSSAYESGTDPQHRGSAVAAFFEALSLILIMALALIGNFTTILTILRVRSLRQNLHNAFVVNLCIMDLVVCFFSMSFSLADLFHEGYLLSYGGFCRFNCFMALFALYGNFSGVTLIAVNRCIGIVFAHKIRIRRVHAVIMITCSWVYSAMIAGPTTYANFSAVGKYNFDTHHCSPDWKGSDIFNIVCVVLLYGVTVPVMVLVIS
;
A
#
# COMPACT_ATOMS: atom_id res chain seq x y z
N MET A 1 -21.89 -17.20 50.42
CA MET A 1 -21.79 -15.73 50.57
C MET A 1 -20.73 -15.30 49.56
N SER A 2 -20.99 -15.33 48.25
CA SER A 2 -21.87 -14.43 47.50
C SER A 2 -21.62 -12.97 47.87
N SER A 3 -20.86 -12.27 47.03
CA SER A 3 -21.22 -10.97 46.43
C SER A 3 -19.97 -10.28 45.85
N ALA A 4 -19.78 -10.41 44.54
CA ALA A 4 -19.13 -9.40 43.69
C ALA A 4 -19.48 -9.64 42.20
N TYR A 5 -20.71 -10.11 41.94
CA TYR A 5 -21.33 -10.09 40.63
C TYR A 5 -22.36 -8.97 40.69
N GLU A 6 -21.96 -7.73 40.37
CA GLU A 6 -22.88 -6.74 39.82
C GLU A 6 -22.15 -5.54 39.22
N SER A 7 -22.38 -5.40 37.90
CA SER A 7 -22.64 -4.14 37.21
C SER A 7 -21.47 -3.17 36.99
N GLY A 8 -20.60 -3.54 36.06
CA GLY A 8 -19.90 -2.59 35.20
C GLY A 8 -20.41 -2.71 33.76
N THR A 9 -21.67 -2.36 33.50
CA THR A 9 -22.15 -2.13 32.13
C THR A 9 -21.55 -0.82 31.61
N ASP A 10 -20.31 -0.90 31.15
CA ASP A 10 -19.56 0.20 30.56
C ASP A 10 -20.17 0.57 29.18
N PRO A 11 -20.58 1.82 28.93
CA PRO A 11 -21.09 2.24 27.62
C PRO A 11 -20.08 2.08 26.49
N GLN A 12 -18.80 1.91 26.82
CA GLN A 12 -17.67 1.73 25.90
C GLN A 12 -17.78 0.44 25.06
N HIS A 13 -18.35 -0.63 25.61
CA HIS A 13 -18.37 -1.95 24.95
C HIS A 13 -19.42 -2.04 23.82
N ARG A 14 -20.53 -1.30 23.95
CA ARG A 14 -21.58 -1.24 22.91
C ARG A 14 -21.17 -0.38 21.72
N GLY A 15 -20.30 0.62 21.94
CA GLY A 15 -19.66 1.39 20.87
C GLY A 15 -18.63 0.57 20.09
N SER A 16 -17.88 -0.31 20.78
CA SER A 16 -16.84 -1.16 20.18
C SER A 16 -17.39 -2.18 19.18
N ALA A 17 -18.46 -2.90 19.51
CA ALA A 17 -19.02 -3.92 18.63
C ALA A 17 -19.67 -3.33 17.37
N VAL A 18 -20.35 -2.19 17.51
CA VAL A 18 -20.96 -1.48 16.38
C VAL A 18 -19.87 -0.89 15.47
N ALA A 19 -18.82 -0.30 16.05
CA ALA A 19 -17.68 0.21 15.29
C ALA A 19 -16.96 -0.92 14.53
N ALA A 20 -16.64 -2.03 15.20
CA ALA A 20 -16.01 -3.19 14.58
C ALA A 20 -16.88 -3.80 13.46
N PHE A 21 -18.21 -3.82 13.63
CA PHE A 21 -19.11 -4.26 12.56
C PHE A 21 -19.04 -3.36 11.33
N PHE A 22 -19.08 -2.04 11.50
CA PHE A 22 -18.96 -1.09 10.39
C PHE A 22 -17.57 -1.14 9.75
N GLU A 23 -16.51 -1.30 10.54
CA GLU A 23 -15.15 -1.47 10.06
C GLU A 23 -15.03 -2.73 9.21
N ALA A 24 -15.45 -3.89 9.72
CA ALA A 24 -15.45 -5.17 9.00
C ALA A 24 -16.23 -5.07 7.69
N LEU A 25 -17.44 -4.50 7.74
CA LEU A 25 -18.28 -4.31 6.57
C LEU A 25 -17.59 -3.41 5.53
N SER A 26 -17.00 -2.30 5.96
CA SER A 26 -16.30 -1.37 5.07
C SER A 26 -15.07 -2.03 4.43
N LEU A 27 -14.27 -2.77 5.20
CA LEU A 27 -13.09 -3.48 4.70
C LEU A 27 -13.48 -4.55 3.69
N ILE A 28 -14.50 -5.36 3.98
CA ILE A 28 -14.99 -6.40 3.06
C ILE A 28 -15.48 -5.78 1.75
N LEU A 29 -16.24 -4.68 1.82
CA LEU A 29 -16.74 -3.99 0.63
C LEU A 29 -15.61 -3.38 -0.19
N ILE A 30 -14.66 -2.68 0.45
CA ILE A 30 -13.50 -2.08 -0.22
C ILE A 30 -12.65 -3.17 -0.88
N MET A 31 -12.38 -4.28 -0.17
CA MET A 31 -11.64 -5.41 -0.71
C MET A 31 -12.36 -6.02 -1.92
N ALA A 32 -13.66 -6.27 -1.83
CA ALA A 32 -14.43 -6.83 -2.94
C ALA A 32 -14.38 -5.92 -4.18
N LEU A 33 -14.61 -4.62 -4.00
CA LEU A 33 -14.54 -3.63 -5.07
C LEU A 33 -13.13 -3.52 -5.66
N ALA A 34 -12.10 -3.49 -4.80
CA ALA A 34 -10.71 -3.43 -5.22
C ALA A 34 -10.31 -4.67 -6.02
N LEU A 35 -10.67 -5.87 -5.57
CA LEU A 35 -10.39 -7.11 -6.30
C LEU A 35 -11.09 -7.09 -7.66
N ILE A 36 -12.41 -6.89 -7.68
CA ILE A 36 -13.19 -6.89 -8.93
C ILE A 36 -12.66 -5.83 -9.90
N GLY A 37 -12.46 -4.60 -9.44
CA GLY A 37 -11.99 -3.48 -10.26
C GLY A 37 -10.59 -3.70 -10.81
N ASN A 38 -9.63 -4.07 -9.96
CA ASN A 38 -8.24 -4.24 -10.38
C ASN A 38 -8.06 -5.47 -11.27
N PHE A 39 -8.69 -6.61 -10.96
CA PHE A 39 -8.64 -7.79 -11.84
C PHE A 39 -9.29 -7.50 -13.20
N THR A 40 -10.46 -6.88 -13.21
CA THR A 40 -11.16 -6.55 -14.46
C THR A 40 -10.32 -5.61 -15.32
N THR A 41 -9.70 -4.60 -14.72
CA THR A 41 -8.79 -3.67 -15.42
C THR A 41 -7.60 -4.40 -16.03
N ILE A 42 -6.90 -5.23 -15.25
CA ILE A 42 -5.76 -6.03 -15.73
C ILE A 42 -6.19 -6.93 -16.88
N LEU A 43 -7.27 -7.69 -16.72
CA LEU A 43 -7.79 -8.61 -17.75
C LEU A 43 -8.17 -7.86 -19.03
N THR A 44 -8.80 -6.69 -18.90
CA THR A 44 -9.19 -5.87 -20.05
C THR A 44 -7.98 -5.38 -20.83
N ILE A 45 -6.96 -4.86 -20.13
CA ILE A 45 -5.73 -4.39 -20.76
C ILE A 45 -4.98 -5.54 -21.43
N LEU A 46 -4.91 -6.72 -20.80
CA LEU A 46 -4.21 -7.88 -21.36
C LEU A 46 -4.91 -8.48 -22.59
N ARG A 47 -6.25 -8.52 -22.59
CA ARG A 47 -7.06 -9.03 -23.71
C ARG A 47 -7.04 -8.12 -24.92
N VAL A 48 -7.11 -6.81 -24.73
CA VAL A 48 -7.23 -5.86 -25.84
C VAL A 48 -5.84 -5.41 -26.31
N ARG A 49 -5.44 -5.85 -27.52
CA ARG A 49 -4.11 -5.57 -28.08
C ARG A 49 -3.79 -4.07 -28.15
N SER A 50 -4.73 -3.23 -28.56
CA SER A 50 -4.51 -1.77 -28.63
C SER A 50 -4.23 -1.16 -27.26
N LEU A 51 -4.96 -1.60 -26.22
CA LEU A 51 -4.73 -1.16 -24.85
C LEU A 51 -3.40 -1.67 -24.29
N ARG A 52 -3.10 -2.96 -24.47
CA ARG A 52 -1.81 -3.56 -24.09
C ARG A 52 -0.63 -2.84 -24.74
N GLN A 53 -0.87 -2.25 -25.91
CA GLN A 53 0.17 -1.55 -26.64
C GLN A 53 0.42 -0.11 -26.16
N ASN A 54 -0.46 0.45 -25.35
CA ASN A 54 -0.32 1.81 -24.83
C ASN A 54 0.58 1.83 -23.59
N LEU A 55 1.54 2.77 -23.55
CA LEU A 55 2.47 2.90 -22.44
C LEU A 55 1.76 3.24 -21.11
N HIS A 56 0.77 4.12 -21.18
CA HIS A 56 -0.02 4.53 -20.01
C HIS A 56 -0.67 3.32 -19.33
N ASN A 57 -1.16 2.37 -20.13
CA ASN A 57 -1.83 1.18 -19.61
C ASN A 57 -0.87 0.21 -18.92
N ALA A 58 0.44 0.24 -19.24
CA ALA A 58 1.43 -0.52 -18.48
C ALA A 58 1.58 0.01 -17.04
N PHE A 59 1.53 1.34 -16.87
CA PHE A 59 1.55 1.96 -15.53
C PHE A 59 0.25 1.72 -14.77
N VAL A 60 -0.90 1.70 -15.45
CA VAL A 60 -2.18 1.33 -14.86
C VAL A 60 -2.15 -0.12 -14.37
N VAL A 61 -1.59 -1.06 -15.15
CA VAL A 61 -1.43 -2.45 -14.69
C VAL A 61 -0.54 -2.53 -13.44
N ASN A 62 0.56 -1.75 -13.38
CA ASN A 62 1.38 -1.68 -12.17
C ASN A 62 0.58 -1.20 -10.94
N LEU A 63 -0.23 -0.14 -11.10
CA LEU A 63 -1.09 0.36 -10.04
C LEU A 63 -2.07 -0.73 -9.55
N CYS A 64 -2.74 -1.41 -10.49
CA CYS A 64 -3.65 -2.50 -10.15
C CYS A 64 -2.94 -3.65 -9.42
N ILE A 65 -1.70 -3.98 -9.79
CA ILE A 65 -0.91 -5.01 -9.08
C ILE A 65 -0.63 -4.58 -7.65
N MET A 66 -0.23 -3.33 -7.43
CA MET A 66 0.04 -2.80 -6.09
C MET A 66 -1.21 -2.73 -5.22
N ASP A 67 -2.35 -2.34 -5.78
CA ASP A 67 -3.63 -2.36 -5.07
C ASP A 67 -4.07 -3.79 -4.69
N LEU A 68 -3.81 -4.77 -5.55
CA LEU A 68 -4.03 -6.18 -5.21
C LEU A 68 -3.10 -6.65 -4.08
N VAL A 69 -1.84 -6.20 -4.06
CA VAL A 69 -0.90 -6.46 -2.95
C VAL A 69 -1.45 -5.88 -1.65
N VAL A 70 -1.95 -4.63 -1.65
CA VAL A 70 -2.60 -4.03 -0.47
C VAL A 70 -3.79 -4.87 -0.03
N CYS A 71 -4.64 -5.28 -0.97
CA CYS A 71 -5.84 -6.05 -0.67
C CYS A 71 -5.50 -7.39 0.00
N PHE A 72 -4.56 -8.16 -0.57
CA PHE A 72 -4.23 -9.51 -0.09
C PHE A 72 -3.33 -9.55 1.14
N PHE A 73 -2.45 -8.57 1.32
CA PHE A 73 -1.42 -8.61 2.38
C PHE A 73 -1.59 -7.57 3.47
N SER A 74 -2.29 -6.46 3.19
CA SER A 74 -2.62 -5.46 4.20
C SER A 74 -4.04 -5.67 4.72
N MET A 75 -5.04 -5.49 3.85
CA MET A 75 -6.45 -5.49 4.25
C MET A 75 -6.92 -6.86 4.75
N SER A 76 -6.50 -7.95 4.10
CA SER A 76 -6.82 -9.31 4.57
C SER A 76 -6.29 -9.59 5.98
N PHE A 77 -5.10 -9.09 6.33
CA PHE A 77 -4.53 -9.29 7.66
C PHE A 77 -5.26 -8.44 8.71
N SER A 78 -5.63 -7.21 8.36
CA SER A 78 -6.47 -6.37 9.23
C SER A 78 -7.84 -6.97 9.47
N LEU A 79 -8.46 -7.52 8.43
CA LEU A 79 -9.73 -8.22 8.56
C LEU A 79 -9.59 -9.47 9.43
N ALA A 80 -8.52 -10.26 9.25
CA ALA A 80 -8.27 -11.44 10.07
C ALA A 80 -8.07 -11.09 11.55
N ASP A 81 -7.35 -10.01 11.83
CA ASP A 81 -7.11 -9.54 13.19
C ASP A 81 -8.37 -8.93 13.85
N LEU A 82 -9.27 -8.34 13.05
CA LEU A 82 -10.58 -7.88 13.52
C LEU A 82 -11.50 -9.05 13.94
N PHE A 83 -11.42 -10.19 13.26
CA PHE A 83 -12.16 -11.41 13.64
C PHE A 83 -11.45 -12.22 14.74
N HIS A 84 -10.13 -12.13 14.82
CA HIS A 84 -9.28 -12.82 15.78
C HIS A 84 -8.37 -11.80 16.45
N GLU A 85 -8.91 -11.09 17.45
CA GLU A 85 -8.19 -10.02 18.16
C GLU A 85 -6.80 -10.50 18.59
N GLY A 86 -5.77 -9.79 18.15
CA GLY A 86 -4.38 -10.08 18.50
C GLY A 86 -3.71 -11.19 17.66
N TYR A 87 -4.27 -11.58 16.52
CA TYR A 87 -3.61 -12.50 15.58
C TYR A 87 -2.25 -11.96 15.11
N LEU A 88 -2.19 -10.68 14.72
CA LEU A 88 -0.94 -10.04 14.29
C LEU A 88 0.05 -9.88 15.44
N LEU A 89 -0.46 -9.58 16.64
CA LEU A 89 0.34 -9.41 17.85
C LEU A 89 0.96 -10.74 18.32
N SER A 90 0.21 -11.83 18.23
CA SER A 90 0.63 -13.18 18.64
C SER A 90 1.77 -13.73 17.77
N TYR A 91 1.84 -13.28 16.51
CA TYR A 91 2.84 -13.73 15.54
C TYR A 91 3.63 -12.54 14.99
N GLY A 92 4.64 -12.08 15.74
CA GLY A 92 5.47 -10.93 15.37
C GLY A 92 6.11 -11.00 13.97
N GLY A 93 6.30 -12.20 13.40
CA GLY A 93 6.71 -12.38 12.00
C GLY A 93 5.65 -11.91 10.99
N PHE A 94 4.37 -12.21 11.20
CA PHE A 94 3.27 -11.75 10.34
C PHE A 94 3.09 -10.24 10.41
N CYS A 95 3.25 -9.64 11.59
CA CYS A 95 3.21 -8.19 11.76
C CYS A 95 4.31 -7.48 10.94
N ARG A 96 5.55 -7.99 10.99
CA ARG A 96 6.66 -7.43 10.17
C ARG A 96 6.41 -7.61 8.68
N PHE A 97 5.89 -8.76 8.27
CA PHE A 97 5.54 -9.03 6.88
C PHE A 97 4.40 -8.13 6.38
N ASN A 98 3.35 -7.95 7.18
CA ASN A 98 2.25 -7.03 6.90
C ASN A 98 2.75 -5.60 6.72
N CYS A 99 3.59 -5.11 7.65
CA CYS A 99 4.20 -3.79 7.57
C CYS A 99 5.09 -3.65 6.31
N PHE A 100 5.88 -4.68 5.98
CA PHE A 100 6.71 -4.68 4.77
C PHE A 100 5.86 -4.58 3.51
N MET A 101 4.80 -5.39 3.39
CA MET A 101 3.92 -5.40 2.23
C MET A 101 3.15 -4.08 2.10
N ALA A 102 2.70 -3.51 3.22
CA ALA A 102 2.04 -2.21 3.25
C ALA A 102 2.96 -1.09 2.76
N LEU A 103 4.22 -1.03 3.24
CA LEU A 103 5.20 -0.05 2.77
C LEU A 103 5.59 -0.28 1.32
N PHE A 104 5.87 -1.53 0.93
CA PHE A 104 6.21 -1.87 -0.45
C PHE A 104 5.13 -1.40 -1.42
N ALA A 105 3.87 -1.68 -1.11
CA ALA A 105 2.74 -1.27 -1.92
C ALA A 105 2.50 0.24 -1.89
N LEU A 106 2.74 0.92 -0.76
CA LEU A 106 2.67 2.39 -0.66
C LEU A 106 3.63 3.07 -1.65
N TYR A 107 4.91 2.71 -1.61
CA TYR A 107 5.91 3.26 -2.52
C TYR A 107 5.66 2.82 -3.98
N GLY A 108 5.21 1.58 -4.18
CA GLY A 108 4.81 1.06 -5.49
C GLY A 108 3.67 1.85 -6.12
N ASN A 109 2.59 2.11 -5.37
CA ASN A 109 1.45 2.91 -5.80
C ASN A 109 1.83 4.34 -6.11
N PHE A 110 2.61 4.97 -5.22
CA PHE A 110 3.11 6.32 -5.45
C PHE A 110 3.93 6.42 -6.74
N SER A 111 4.81 5.44 -6.99
CA SER A 111 5.58 5.39 -8.23
C SER A 111 4.67 5.23 -9.46
N GLY A 112 3.64 4.38 -9.39
CA GLY A 112 2.67 4.18 -10.46
C GLY A 112 1.91 5.46 -10.83
N VAL A 113 1.37 6.17 -9.84
CA VAL A 113 0.67 7.45 -10.05
C VAL A 113 1.62 8.50 -10.62
N THR A 114 2.84 8.59 -10.09
CA THR A 114 3.87 9.51 -10.59
C THR A 114 4.22 9.25 -12.05
N LEU A 115 4.41 7.98 -12.43
CA LEU A 115 4.69 7.58 -13.81
C LEU A 115 3.56 7.96 -14.77
N ILE A 116 2.30 7.77 -14.34
CA ILE A 116 1.13 8.20 -15.11
C ILE A 116 1.16 9.72 -15.31
N ALA A 117 1.41 10.49 -14.25
CA ALA A 117 1.47 11.94 -14.31
C ALA A 117 2.58 12.43 -15.25
N VAL A 118 3.80 11.92 -15.08
CA VAL A 118 4.96 12.27 -15.92
C VAL A 118 4.70 11.95 -17.39
N ASN A 119 4.16 10.76 -17.69
CA ASN A 119 3.81 10.39 -19.06
C ASN A 119 2.80 11.34 -19.70
N ARG A 120 1.81 11.83 -18.94
CA ARG A 120 0.83 12.82 -19.42
C ARG A 120 1.48 14.18 -19.64
N CYS A 121 2.29 14.64 -18.68
CA CYS A 121 3.00 15.91 -18.79
C CYS A 121 3.92 15.96 -20.01
N ILE A 122 4.71 14.90 -20.26
CA ILE A 122 5.62 14.85 -21.42
C ILE A 122 4.83 14.88 -22.73
N GLY A 123 3.73 14.12 -22.82
CA GLY A 123 2.88 14.11 -24.00
C GLY A 123 2.29 15.48 -24.35
N ILE A 124 1.96 16.28 -23.32
CA ILE A 124 1.39 17.63 -23.46
C ILE A 124 2.48 18.65 -23.79
N VAL A 125 3.54 18.73 -22.97
CA VAL A 125 4.56 19.79 -23.05
C VAL A 125 5.48 19.61 -24.24
N PHE A 126 5.93 18.38 -24.50
CA PHE A 126 6.89 18.11 -25.56
C PHE A 126 6.24 17.69 -26.88
N ALA A 127 4.91 17.77 -27.00
CA ALA A 127 4.13 17.56 -28.22
C ALA A 127 4.68 16.41 -29.11
N HIS A 128 4.91 15.24 -28.51
CA HIS A 128 5.44 14.02 -29.15
C HIS A 128 6.92 14.04 -29.60
N LYS A 129 7.72 15.06 -29.30
CA LYS A 129 9.18 15.05 -29.59
C LYS A 129 9.94 13.97 -28.79
N ILE A 130 9.47 13.65 -27.59
CA ILE A 130 10.04 12.60 -26.72
C ILE A 130 9.13 11.38 -26.80
N ARG A 131 9.66 10.26 -27.30
CA ARG A 131 8.92 8.99 -27.40
C ARG A 131 9.44 7.99 -26.37
N ILE A 132 8.76 7.89 -25.24
CA ILE A 132 9.08 6.89 -24.23
C ILE A 132 8.76 5.50 -24.78
N ARG A 133 9.78 4.63 -24.85
CA ARG A 133 9.63 3.25 -25.31
C ARG A 133 9.08 2.39 -24.17
N ARG A 134 8.31 1.34 -24.50
CA ARG A 134 7.82 0.39 -23.48
C ARG A 134 8.92 -0.22 -22.63
N VAL A 135 10.11 -0.44 -23.19
CA VAL A 135 11.24 -0.96 -22.43
C VAL A 135 11.63 -0.02 -21.28
N HIS A 136 11.55 1.30 -21.47
CA HIS A 136 11.84 2.27 -20.42
C HIS A 136 10.78 2.20 -19.33
N ALA A 137 9.49 2.11 -19.68
CA ALA A 137 8.43 1.93 -18.67
C ALA A 137 8.58 0.64 -17.87
N VAL A 138 8.95 -0.47 -18.50
CA VAL A 138 9.21 -1.74 -17.79
C VAL A 138 10.40 -1.57 -16.84
N ILE A 139 11.50 -0.96 -17.29
CA ILE A 139 12.66 -0.66 -16.44
C ILE A 139 12.24 0.21 -15.26
N MET A 140 11.49 1.29 -15.48
CA MET A 140 11.03 2.20 -14.43
C MET A 140 10.16 1.50 -13.39
N ILE A 141 9.24 0.63 -13.83
CA ILE A 141 8.40 -0.18 -12.94
C ILE A 141 9.28 -1.15 -12.13
N THR A 142 10.19 -1.87 -12.77
CA THR A 142 11.07 -2.82 -12.06
C THR A 142 11.99 -2.10 -11.07
N CYS A 143 12.59 -0.97 -11.46
CA CYS A 143 13.39 -0.14 -10.58
C CYS A 143 12.58 0.40 -9.40
N SER A 144 11.32 0.79 -9.62
CA SER A 144 10.47 1.26 -8.53
C SER A 144 10.16 0.16 -7.53
N TRP A 145 9.95 -1.08 -7.98
CA TRP A 145 9.74 -2.22 -7.08
C TRP A 145 10.98 -2.52 -6.24
N VAL A 146 12.16 -2.55 -6.88
CA VAL A 146 13.42 -2.76 -6.17
C VAL A 146 13.63 -1.66 -5.13
N TYR A 147 13.41 -0.40 -5.51
CA TYR A 147 13.50 0.74 -4.62
C TYR A 147 12.51 0.65 -3.45
N SER A 148 11.24 0.33 -3.71
CA SER A 148 10.22 0.13 -2.68
C SER A 148 10.63 -0.97 -1.69
N ALA A 149 11.16 -2.09 -2.19
CA ALA A 149 11.64 -3.18 -1.34
C ALA A 149 12.88 -2.78 -0.53
N MET A 150 13.79 -2.00 -1.11
CA MET A 150 14.98 -1.47 -0.43
C MET A 150 14.64 -0.49 0.69
N ILE A 151 13.53 0.24 0.61
CA ILE A 151 13.08 1.12 1.71
C ILE A 151 12.28 0.31 2.73
N ALA A 152 11.34 -0.52 2.27
CA ALA A 152 10.49 -1.30 3.16
C ALA A 152 11.30 -2.30 4.00
N GLY A 153 12.33 -2.94 3.43
CA GLY A 153 13.14 -3.96 4.09
C GLY A 153 13.84 -3.47 5.36
N PRO A 154 14.75 -2.48 5.29
CA PRO A 154 15.43 -1.93 6.46
C PRO A 154 14.46 -1.35 7.49
N THR A 155 13.39 -0.71 7.04
CA THR A 155 12.35 -0.14 7.91
C THR A 155 11.66 -1.21 8.75
N THR A 156 11.51 -2.43 8.23
CA THR A 156 10.71 -3.49 8.88
C THR A 156 11.55 -4.57 9.56
N TYR A 157 12.75 -4.87 9.05
CA TYR A 157 13.56 -6.01 9.50
C TYR A 157 14.90 -5.63 10.14
N ALA A 158 15.47 -4.48 9.80
CA ALA A 158 16.62 -3.99 10.56
C ALA A 158 16.08 -3.37 11.85
N ASN A 159 16.80 -3.54 12.97
CA ASN A 159 16.46 -2.95 14.28
C ASN A 159 16.60 -1.42 14.28
N PHE A 160 16.24 -0.74 13.19
CA PHE A 160 15.93 0.67 13.21
C PHE A 160 14.73 0.88 14.13
N SER A 161 14.72 1.99 14.85
CA SER A 161 13.78 2.35 15.92
C SER A 161 12.29 2.42 15.52
N ALA A 162 11.93 1.92 14.33
CA ALA A 162 10.61 1.88 13.71
C ALA A 162 10.18 0.45 13.34
N VAL A 163 10.50 -0.56 14.18
CA VAL A 163 9.90 -1.90 14.08
C VAL A 163 8.38 -1.71 13.97
N GLY A 164 7.77 -2.27 12.92
CA GLY A 164 6.33 -2.13 12.67
C GLY A 164 5.55 -2.41 13.96
N LYS A 165 4.94 -1.36 14.50
CA LYS A 165 4.13 -1.46 15.71
C LYS A 165 2.72 -1.82 15.27
N TYR A 166 2.11 -2.73 16.02
CA TYR A 166 0.71 -3.02 15.83
C TYR A 166 -0.12 -1.80 16.26
N ASN A 167 -1.01 -1.35 15.38
CA ASN A 167 -1.89 -0.23 15.62
C ASN A 167 -3.30 -0.73 15.96
N PHE A 168 -3.71 -0.53 17.22
CA PHE A 168 -5.00 -0.99 17.75
C PHE A 168 -6.21 -0.30 17.09
N ASP A 169 -6.06 0.92 16.57
CA ASP A 169 -7.17 1.66 15.98
C ASP A 169 -7.51 1.19 14.55
N THR A 170 -6.59 0.47 13.91
CA THR A 170 -6.65 0.18 12.47
C THR A 170 -6.24 -1.26 12.14
N HIS A 171 -6.06 -2.10 13.16
CA HIS A 171 -5.76 -3.52 13.08
C HIS A 171 -4.65 -3.87 12.06
N HIS A 172 -3.64 -3.02 11.90
CA HIS A 172 -2.52 -3.28 10.98
C HIS A 172 -1.18 -2.94 11.64
N CYS A 173 -0.13 -3.50 11.07
CA CYS A 173 1.23 -3.19 11.50
C CYS A 173 1.82 -2.09 10.62
N SER A 174 2.21 -0.99 11.23
CA SER A 174 2.84 0.13 10.53
C SER A 174 4.01 0.71 11.31
N PRO A 175 4.93 1.44 10.66
CA PRO A 175 5.95 2.18 11.36
C PRO A 175 5.33 3.21 12.31
N ASP A 176 6.07 3.59 13.34
CA ASP A 176 5.65 4.68 14.22
C ASP A 176 5.83 6.03 13.53
N TRP A 177 4.81 6.45 12.78
CA TRP A 177 4.82 7.71 12.03
C TRP A 177 4.84 8.97 12.91
N LYS A 178 4.42 8.85 14.18
CA LYS A 178 4.32 9.97 15.14
C LYS A 178 5.50 10.02 16.11
N GLY A 179 6.10 8.87 16.43
CA GLY A 179 7.19 8.77 17.41
C GLY A 179 8.55 9.23 16.87
N SER A 180 8.71 9.40 15.56
CA SER A 180 9.95 9.89 14.97
C SER A 180 9.68 10.83 13.79
N ASP A 181 9.69 12.13 14.07
CA ASP A 181 9.60 13.18 13.05
C ASP A 181 10.68 13.00 11.98
N ILE A 182 11.88 12.58 12.38
CA ILE A 182 13.00 12.31 11.48
C ILE A 182 12.66 11.16 10.52
N PHE A 183 12.09 10.06 11.01
CA PHE A 183 11.73 8.92 10.16
C PHE A 183 10.67 9.32 9.12
N ASN A 184 9.63 10.04 9.55
CA ASN A 184 8.59 10.54 8.64
C ASN A 184 9.20 11.48 7.57
N ILE A 185 10.02 12.46 8.00
CA ILE A 185 10.71 13.37 7.07
C ILE A 185 11.58 12.58 6.09
N VAL A 186 12.36 11.60 6.55
CA VAL A 186 13.20 10.75 5.68
C VAL A 186 12.35 9.97 4.68
N CYS A 187 11.26 9.34 5.11
CA CYS A 187 10.34 8.64 4.22
C CYS A 187 9.75 9.58 3.15
N VAL A 188 9.30 10.77 3.54
CA VAL A 188 8.75 11.78 2.63
C VAL A 188 9.81 12.26 1.64
N VAL A 189 11.03 12.55 2.11
CA VAL A 189 12.16 12.98 1.25
C VAL A 189 12.56 11.87 0.29
N LEU A 190 12.61 10.62 0.72
CA LEU A 190 12.86 9.47 -0.17
C LEU A 190 11.73 9.32 -1.19
N LEU A 191 10.49 9.47 -0.76
CA LEU A 191 9.31 9.31 -1.61
C LEU A 191 9.27 10.37 -2.71
N TYR A 192 9.38 11.65 -2.39
CA TYR A 192 9.32 12.74 -3.38
C TYR A 192 10.68 13.09 -3.99
N GLY A 193 11.70 13.22 -3.16
CA GLY A 193 13.02 13.74 -3.54
C GLY A 193 13.91 12.76 -4.29
N VAL A 194 13.66 11.45 -4.20
CA VAL A 194 14.45 10.43 -4.93
C VAL A 194 13.62 9.79 -6.03
N THR A 195 12.38 9.39 -5.75
CA THR A 195 11.54 8.70 -6.75
C THR A 195 11.32 9.57 -7.98
N VAL A 196 10.94 10.85 -7.83
CA VAL A 196 10.64 11.72 -8.97
C VAL A 196 11.89 11.98 -9.83
N PRO A 197 13.05 12.38 -9.29
CA PRO A 197 14.25 12.58 -10.10
C PRO A 197 14.75 11.31 -10.77
N VAL A 198 14.73 10.16 -10.09
CA VAL A 198 15.13 8.87 -10.70
C VAL A 198 14.25 8.54 -11.90
N MET A 199 12.93 8.77 -11.80
CA MET A 199 12.04 8.54 -12.94
C MET A 199 12.32 9.52 -14.10
N VAL A 200 12.62 10.78 -13.82
CA VAL A 200 12.98 11.77 -14.88
C VAL A 200 14.30 11.41 -15.56
N LEU A 201 15.32 10.99 -14.79
CA LEU A 201 16.62 10.59 -15.32
C LEU A 201 16.55 9.36 -16.22
N VAL A 202 15.70 8.38 -15.90
CA VAL A 202 15.52 7.17 -16.73
C VAL A 202 14.81 7.48 -18.06
N ILE A 203 14.06 8.59 -18.13
CA ILE A 203 13.39 9.04 -19.35
C ILE A 203 14.29 9.90 -20.25
N SER A 204 15.26 10.61 -19.65
CA SER A 204 16.16 11.56 -20.33
C SER A 204 17.24 10.84 -21.14
#